data_AF-A0A183CXS6-F1
#
_entry.id   AF-A0A183CXS6-F1
#
_cell.length_a   1.000
_cell.length_b   1.000
_cell.length_c   1.000
_cell.angle_alpha   90.00
_cell.angle_beta   90.00
_cell.angle_gamma   90.00
#
_symmetry.space_group_name_H-M   'P 1'
#
loop_
_entity.id
_entity.type
_entity.pdbx_description
1 polymer ?
#
loop_
_entity_poly.entity_id
_entity_poly.type
_entity_poly.pdbx_seq_one_letter_code
_entity_poly.pdbx_strand_id
1 'polypeptide(L)'
;MPLCCRNLDETEDEEPVTDDEGGPIPIGRVKALVSMMTPRDHRVSQNPSFVEFDMALEGFACLVIPSLAPLAADLGGIGHGERIFPPLNGLTVMLWLCVEQFSDKKVDPHPIRLLTIYRSFSSTKKEDGPNQNSSLVCFSMQLSSIDHSLLICTAESDTAGNDLEKEGSVNDEGLIRIALADTLCTGQWTHIAVVLTRSVLKHSQATVHINGRPEGSYKLHYINQNIGAGATHLSQAASVYAVIGTPPAYRSPSRLCFKIATFTLLEEPLSTEAINRVYNMEPHYIGNFQEAVGFGI
;
A
#
# COMPACT_ATOMS: atom_id res chain seq x y z
N MET A 1 -1.16 27.93 -10.99
CA MET A 1 -2.53 28.16 -11.48
C MET A 1 -3.50 27.55 -10.48
N PRO A 2 -4.59 28.24 -10.11
CA PRO A 2 -5.57 27.70 -9.18
C PRO A 2 -6.19 26.43 -9.75
N LEU A 3 -6.70 25.57 -8.86
CA LEU A 3 -7.41 24.35 -9.18
C LEU A 3 -8.67 24.69 -9.99
N CYS A 4 -8.65 24.50 -11.30
CA CYS A 4 -9.83 24.67 -12.16
C CYS A 4 -10.76 23.46 -11.98
N CYS A 5 -11.47 23.41 -10.85
CA CYS A 5 -12.65 22.57 -10.69
C CYS A 5 -13.79 23.25 -11.47
N ARG A 6 -13.95 22.91 -12.75
CA ARG A 6 -15.14 23.30 -13.50
C ARG A 6 -16.27 22.31 -13.20
N ASN A 7 -17.48 22.82 -13.08
CA ASN A 7 -18.66 22.02 -12.79
C ASN A 7 -18.93 21.06 -13.96
N LEU A 8 -19.24 19.79 -13.70
CA LEU A 8 -19.52 18.79 -14.75
C LEU A 8 -20.95 18.90 -15.31
N ASP A 9 -21.80 19.71 -14.65
CA ASP A 9 -23.13 20.03 -15.12
C ASP A 9 -23.04 21.16 -16.15
N GLU A 10 -23.11 20.82 -17.44
CA GLU A 10 -23.13 21.80 -18.52
C GLU A 10 -24.38 22.69 -18.43
N THR A 11 -24.20 23.98 -18.16
CA THR A 11 -25.25 24.99 -18.34
C THR A 11 -25.06 25.71 -19.67
N GLU A 12 -26.15 26.03 -20.37
CA GLU A 12 -26.19 26.53 -21.76
C GLU A 12 -25.40 27.83 -22.05
N ASP A 13 -24.83 28.48 -21.03
CA ASP A 13 -24.15 29.79 -21.12
C ASP A 13 -22.64 29.78 -20.75
N GLU A 14 -21.99 28.63 -20.59
CA GLU A 14 -20.54 28.60 -20.26
C GLU A 14 -19.62 28.52 -21.48
N GLU A 15 -18.42 29.13 -21.38
CA GLU A 15 -17.39 29.09 -22.45
C GLU A 15 -16.97 27.64 -22.79
N PRO A 16 -16.61 27.33 -24.05
CA PRO A 16 -16.20 25.99 -24.44
C PRO A 16 -14.88 25.57 -23.77
N VAL A 17 -14.77 24.29 -23.37
CA VAL A 17 -13.59 23.72 -22.71
C VAL A 17 -12.36 23.84 -23.61
N THR A 18 -11.29 24.43 -23.10
CA THR A 18 -9.97 24.42 -23.76
C THR A 18 -9.19 23.16 -23.37
N ASP A 19 -8.30 22.65 -24.24
CA ASP A 19 -7.52 21.42 -24.01
C ASP A 19 -6.69 21.42 -22.69
N ASP A 20 -6.50 22.60 -22.09
CA ASP A 20 -5.71 22.84 -20.89
C ASP A 20 -6.56 22.87 -19.59
N GLU A 21 -7.88 22.75 -19.69
CA GLU A 21 -8.83 22.87 -18.59
C GLU A 21 -9.42 21.51 -18.17
N GLY A 22 -9.39 21.20 -16.86
CA GLY A 22 -10.12 20.05 -16.31
C GLY A 22 -9.37 18.70 -16.27
N GLY A 23 -8.04 18.67 -16.35
CA GLY A 23 -7.25 17.43 -16.29
C GLY A 23 -7.01 16.84 -14.87
N PRO A 24 -6.64 15.56 -14.77
CA PRO A 24 -6.27 14.94 -13.50
C PRO A 24 -5.07 15.67 -12.88
N ILE A 25 -5.15 15.98 -11.59
CA ILE A 25 -4.07 16.66 -10.88
C ILE A 25 -2.88 15.68 -10.76
N PRO A 26 -1.68 16.04 -11.26
CA PRO A 26 -0.50 15.21 -11.07
C PRO A 26 -0.26 14.94 -9.58
N ILE A 27 -0.05 13.68 -9.21
CA ILE A 27 0.08 13.25 -7.80
C ILE A 27 1.12 14.05 -7.01
N GLY A 28 2.22 14.47 -7.66
CA GLY A 28 3.25 15.32 -7.04
C GLY A 28 2.78 16.74 -6.66
N ARG A 29 1.60 17.17 -7.14
CA ARG A 29 0.97 18.45 -6.78
C ARG A 29 -0.11 18.31 -5.69
N VAL A 30 -0.57 17.10 -5.39
CA VAL A 30 -1.55 16.85 -4.33
C VAL A 30 -0.82 16.84 -2.99
N LYS A 31 -0.80 17.99 -2.31
CA LYS A 31 -0.33 18.13 -0.93
C LYS A 31 -1.53 18.42 -0.03
N ALA A 32 -2.21 17.38 0.42
CA ALA A 32 -3.30 17.50 1.39
C ALA A 32 -2.86 16.93 2.75
N LEU A 33 -2.76 17.81 3.76
CA LEU A 33 -2.65 17.39 5.16
C LEU A 33 -4.06 17.49 5.75
N VAL A 34 -4.78 16.37 5.78
CA VAL A 34 -6.08 16.30 6.46
C VAL A 34 -5.81 15.71 7.85
N SER A 35 -5.74 16.57 8.86
CA SER A 35 -5.69 16.16 10.26
C SER A 35 -7.11 16.16 10.82
N MET A 36 -7.75 15.00 10.85
CA MET A 36 -9.01 14.80 11.56
C MET A 36 -8.73 14.29 12.97
N MET A 37 -8.36 15.21 13.87
CA MET A 37 -8.28 14.90 15.29
C MET A 37 -9.64 15.14 15.93
N THR A 38 -10.42 14.09 16.15
CA THR A 38 -11.45 14.16 17.18
C THR A 38 -10.74 14.12 18.54
N PRO A 39 -10.96 15.10 19.45
CA PRO A 39 -10.43 15.00 20.80
C PRO A 39 -11.08 13.79 21.47
N ARG A 40 -10.37 12.65 21.52
CA ARG A 40 -10.82 11.48 22.27
C ARG A 40 -10.20 11.56 23.66
N ASP A 41 -11.05 11.70 24.67
CA ASP A 41 -10.66 11.55 26.06
C ASP A 41 -10.18 10.10 26.25
N HIS A 42 -8.87 9.93 26.48
CA HIS A 42 -8.18 8.63 26.58
C HIS A 42 -8.74 7.73 27.69
N ARG A 43 -9.60 8.27 28.55
CA ARG A 43 -10.17 7.61 29.73
C ARG A 43 -11.40 6.75 29.42
N VAL A 44 -11.99 6.86 28.24
CA VAL A 44 -13.17 6.06 27.85
C VAL A 44 -12.86 5.30 26.55
N SER A 45 -12.20 4.15 26.73
CA SER A 45 -11.97 3.14 25.69
C SER A 45 -13.28 2.72 25.04
N GLN A 46 -13.39 2.90 23.73
CA GLN A 46 -14.43 2.24 22.93
C GLN A 46 -13.92 1.71 21.59
N ASN A 47 -12.89 2.30 20.95
CA ASN A 47 -12.21 1.73 19.76
C ASN A 47 -10.93 2.55 19.45
N PRO A 48 -9.88 1.96 18.85
CA PRO A 48 -8.71 2.71 18.39
C PRO A 48 -9.08 3.73 17.32
N SER A 49 -8.17 4.64 17.01
CA SER A 49 -8.30 5.49 15.81
C SER A 49 -8.07 4.63 14.57
N PHE A 50 -8.95 4.74 13.57
CA PHE A 50 -8.88 3.96 12.35
C PHE A 50 -9.34 4.76 11.13
N VAL A 51 -8.97 4.26 9.96
CA VAL A 51 -9.58 4.65 8.68
C VAL A 51 -10.41 3.48 8.18
N GLU A 52 -11.64 3.75 7.78
CA GLU A 52 -12.56 2.77 7.22
C GLU A 52 -12.55 2.83 5.69
N PHE A 53 -12.62 1.66 5.07
CA PHE A 53 -12.63 1.45 3.64
C PHE A 53 -13.90 0.66 3.31
N ASP A 54 -14.93 1.39 2.87
CA ASP A 54 -16.23 0.82 2.53
C ASP A 54 -16.44 0.85 1.01
N MET A 55 -16.55 -0.33 0.40
CA MET A 55 -16.81 -0.47 -1.03
C MET A 55 -18.30 -0.42 -1.38
N ALA A 56 -19.22 -0.40 -0.40
CA ALA A 56 -20.66 -0.52 -0.65
C ALA A 56 -21.25 0.68 -1.40
N LEU A 57 -20.66 1.86 -1.23
CA LEU A 57 -21.15 3.10 -1.85
C LEU A 57 -20.66 3.25 -3.29
N GLU A 58 -19.34 3.34 -3.48
CA GLU A 58 -18.75 3.66 -4.80
C GLU A 58 -18.01 2.47 -5.45
N GLY A 59 -17.86 1.36 -4.73
CA GLY A 59 -17.08 0.21 -5.16
C GLY A 59 -15.57 0.39 -5.06
N PHE A 60 -15.10 1.51 -4.52
CA PHE A 60 -13.69 1.80 -4.26
C PHE A 60 -13.55 2.64 -2.99
N ALA A 61 -12.42 2.50 -2.31
CA ALA A 61 -11.95 3.42 -1.27
C ALA A 61 -10.45 3.17 -1.10
N CYS A 62 -9.65 4.22 -1.15
CA CYS A 62 -8.20 4.08 -1.01
C CYS A 62 -7.54 5.32 -0.41
N LEU A 63 -6.38 5.10 0.19
CA LEU A 63 -5.43 6.13 0.56
C LEU A 63 -4.21 6.05 -0.34
N VAL A 64 -3.65 7.21 -0.69
CA VAL A 64 -2.45 7.32 -1.50
C VAL A 64 -1.31 7.84 -0.63
N ILE A 65 -0.19 7.12 -0.64
CA ILE A 65 1.08 7.56 -0.06
C ILE A 65 1.94 8.11 -1.21
N PRO A 66 2.05 9.44 -1.36
CA PRO A 66 2.52 10.05 -2.59
C PRO A 66 4.02 9.86 -2.87
N SER A 67 4.83 9.58 -1.83
CA SER A 67 6.27 9.36 -1.97
C SER A 67 6.77 8.44 -0.86
N LEU A 68 7.34 7.30 -1.25
CA LEU A 68 8.03 6.37 -0.33
C LEU A 68 9.56 6.53 -0.35
N ALA A 69 10.11 6.99 -1.48
CA ALA A 69 11.54 7.17 -1.66
C ALA A 69 11.80 8.45 -2.47
N PRO A 70 11.75 9.62 -1.83
CA PRO A 70 12.02 10.88 -2.50
C PRO A 70 13.49 10.95 -2.92
N LEU A 71 13.70 11.25 -4.20
CA LEU A 71 15.03 11.44 -4.79
C LEU A 71 15.58 12.86 -4.58
N ALA A 72 14.73 13.82 -4.19
CA ALA A 72 15.13 15.18 -3.91
C ALA A 72 14.20 15.84 -2.87
N ALA A 73 14.75 16.75 -2.06
CA ALA A 73 14.05 17.39 -0.94
C ALA A 73 12.87 18.27 -1.37
N ASP A 74 12.88 18.77 -2.61
CA ASP A 74 11.82 19.55 -3.25
C ASP A 74 10.60 18.70 -3.66
N LEU A 75 10.78 17.40 -3.83
CA LEU A 75 9.73 16.42 -4.19
C LEU A 75 9.00 15.81 -2.98
N GLY A 76 9.32 16.28 -1.77
CA GLY A 76 8.58 15.98 -0.53
C GLY A 76 9.19 14.82 0.27
N GLY A 77 9.43 15.08 1.55
CA GLY A 77 9.93 14.12 2.53
C GLY A 77 10.62 14.83 3.69
N ILE A 78 10.49 14.29 4.90
CA ILE A 78 11.23 14.76 6.08
C ILE A 78 12.42 13.79 6.25
N GLY A 79 13.65 14.25 6.00
CA GLY A 79 14.86 13.43 6.13
C GLY A 79 16.06 14.02 5.39
N HIS A 80 17.27 13.61 5.77
CA HIS A 80 18.51 13.99 5.09
C HIS A 80 18.88 12.95 4.02
N GLY A 81 18.99 13.37 2.76
CA GLY A 81 19.61 12.59 1.68
C GLY A 81 18.63 11.86 0.73
N GLU A 82 19.21 11.29 -0.33
CA GLU A 82 18.51 10.45 -1.30
C GLU A 82 18.09 9.12 -0.65
N ARG A 83 16.81 8.75 -0.75
CA ARG A 83 16.33 7.44 -0.31
C ARG A 83 16.31 6.47 -1.47
N ILE A 84 16.99 5.34 -1.32
CA ILE A 84 17.03 4.28 -2.32
C ILE A 84 15.86 3.34 -2.08
N PHE A 85 15.14 3.02 -3.15
CA PHE A 85 14.11 1.98 -3.13
C PHE A 85 14.45 0.85 -4.10
N PRO A 86 14.20 -0.42 -3.72
CA PRO A 86 13.80 -0.85 -2.39
C PRO A 86 14.97 -0.71 -1.39
N PRO A 87 14.69 -0.60 -0.08
CA PRO A 87 15.75 -0.47 0.92
C PRO A 87 16.73 -1.65 0.86
N LEU A 88 18.01 -1.37 1.09
CA LEU A 88 19.06 -2.38 0.89
C LEU A 88 19.04 -3.50 1.95
N ASN A 89 18.52 -3.22 3.14
CA ASN A 89 18.54 -4.14 4.26
C ASN A 89 17.25 -4.97 4.40
N GLY A 90 16.15 -4.53 3.79
CA GLY A 90 14.84 -5.14 3.96
C GLY A 90 13.74 -4.11 4.17
N LEU A 91 12.51 -4.57 4.25
CA LEU A 91 11.33 -3.73 4.40
C LEU A 91 10.36 -4.41 5.38
N THR A 92 9.81 -3.68 6.34
CA THR A 92 8.78 -4.19 7.24
C THR A 92 7.49 -3.40 7.07
N VAL A 93 6.39 -4.09 6.82
CA VAL A 93 5.02 -3.54 6.80
C VAL A 93 4.28 -4.06 8.03
N MET A 94 3.65 -3.18 8.80
CA MET A 94 2.81 -3.56 9.94
C MET A 94 1.50 -2.77 9.93
N LEU A 95 0.41 -3.42 10.26
CA LEU A 95 -0.91 -2.79 10.38
C LEU A 95 -1.82 -3.56 11.33
N TRP A 96 -2.79 -2.85 11.90
CA TRP A 96 -3.95 -3.48 12.54
C TRP A 96 -5.13 -3.47 11.58
N LEU A 97 -5.68 -4.64 11.30
CA LEU A 97 -6.82 -4.83 10.41
C LEU A 97 -8.04 -5.25 11.22
N CYS A 98 -9.19 -4.64 10.96
CA CYS A 98 -10.49 -5.14 11.40
C CYS A 98 -11.41 -5.23 10.19
N VAL A 99 -11.84 -6.44 9.83
CA VAL A 99 -12.77 -6.64 8.72
C VAL A 99 -14.19 -6.62 9.27
N GLU A 100 -15.00 -5.65 8.86
CA GLU A 100 -16.42 -5.57 9.27
C GLU A 100 -17.29 -6.47 8.42
N GLN A 101 -16.95 -6.57 7.13
CA GLN A 101 -17.67 -7.42 6.19
C GLN A 101 -16.75 -7.84 5.06
N PHE A 102 -16.62 -9.16 4.83
CA PHE A 102 -15.93 -9.70 3.66
C PHE A 102 -16.83 -9.64 2.41
N SER A 103 -16.22 -9.54 1.23
CA SER A 103 -16.89 -9.83 -0.04
C SER A 103 -17.30 -11.30 -0.16
N ASP A 104 -18.33 -11.60 -0.95
CA ASP A 104 -18.65 -12.95 -1.37
C ASP A 104 -17.98 -13.27 -2.72
N LYS A 105 -17.19 -14.35 -2.75
CA LYS A 105 -16.42 -14.75 -3.95
C LYS A 105 -17.24 -15.04 -5.20
N LYS A 106 -18.54 -15.35 -5.06
CA LYS A 106 -19.43 -15.66 -6.18
C LYS A 106 -20.26 -14.46 -6.60
N VAL A 107 -20.58 -13.57 -5.67
CA VAL A 107 -21.50 -12.44 -5.89
C VAL A 107 -20.73 -11.15 -6.19
N ASP A 108 -19.73 -10.83 -5.37
CA ASP A 108 -19.01 -9.56 -5.41
C ASP A 108 -17.51 -9.73 -5.04
N PRO A 109 -16.76 -10.63 -5.72
CA PRO A 109 -15.38 -10.94 -5.39
C PRO A 109 -14.49 -9.70 -5.39
N HIS A 110 -14.02 -9.30 -4.22
CA HIS A 110 -13.27 -8.07 -4.01
C HIS A 110 -12.13 -8.28 -3.00
N PRO A 111 -10.86 -8.30 -3.41
CA PRO A 111 -9.75 -8.55 -2.50
C PRO A 111 -9.52 -7.35 -1.56
N ILE A 112 -9.07 -7.61 -0.33
CA ILE A 112 -8.65 -6.54 0.58
C ILE A 112 -7.22 -6.15 0.22
N ARG A 113 -7.04 -4.99 -0.42
CA ARG A 113 -5.72 -4.49 -0.83
C ARG A 113 -5.05 -3.75 0.33
N LEU A 114 -4.12 -4.41 1.01
CA LEU A 114 -3.48 -3.86 2.21
C LEU A 114 -2.36 -2.89 1.88
N LEU A 115 -1.57 -3.17 0.85
CA LEU A 115 -0.54 -2.26 0.32
C LEU A 115 -0.18 -2.63 -1.11
N THR A 116 -0.18 -1.65 -2.01
CA THR A 116 0.39 -1.76 -3.35
C THR A 116 1.44 -0.68 -3.54
N ILE A 117 2.66 -1.05 -3.91
CA ILE A 117 3.75 -0.09 -4.21
C ILE A 117 3.97 -0.04 -5.71
N TYR A 118 4.01 1.19 -6.21
CA TYR A 118 4.20 1.52 -7.60
C TYR A 118 5.53 2.24 -7.82
N ARG A 119 6.13 2.00 -8.97
CA ARG A 119 7.28 2.75 -9.48
C ARG A 119 6.93 3.37 -10.80
N SER A 120 7.08 4.69 -10.88
CA SER A 120 6.98 5.39 -12.15
C SER A 120 8.33 5.40 -12.85
N PHE A 121 8.30 5.36 -14.17
CA PHE A 121 9.49 5.48 -15.02
C PHE A 121 9.18 6.37 -16.21
N SER A 122 10.19 7.12 -16.66
CA SER A 122 10.09 7.88 -17.91
C SER A 122 10.29 6.90 -19.07
N SER A 123 9.24 6.63 -19.83
CA SER A 123 9.39 5.93 -21.10
C SER A 123 10.13 6.85 -22.09
N THR A 124 11.12 6.32 -22.81
CA THR A 124 11.85 7.07 -23.85
C THR A 124 11.13 7.04 -25.20
N LYS A 125 10.01 6.32 -25.30
CA LYS A 125 9.17 6.31 -26.49
C LYS A 125 8.38 7.61 -26.53
N LYS A 126 8.66 8.44 -27.55
CA LYS A 126 7.76 9.53 -27.97
C LYS A 126 6.45 8.91 -28.45
N GLU A 127 5.55 8.61 -27.52
CA GLU A 127 4.14 8.42 -27.86
C GLU A 127 3.47 9.79 -27.76
N ASP A 128 2.95 10.25 -28.89
CA ASP A 128 2.29 11.55 -29.05
C ASP A 128 1.00 11.58 -28.21
N GLY A 129 1.12 12.00 -26.95
CA GLY A 129 0.00 12.21 -26.04
C GLY A 129 0.47 12.90 -24.74
N PRO A 130 -0.40 13.67 -24.05
CA PRO A 130 0.01 14.45 -22.90
C PRO A 130 0.37 13.52 -21.72
N ASN A 131 1.68 13.43 -21.41
CA ASN A 131 2.28 12.95 -20.15
C ASN A 131 1.54 11.81 -19.43
N GLN A 132 1.58 10.59 -19.96
CA GLN A 132 1.36 9.41 -19.12
C GLN A 132 2.71 8.87 -18.63
N ASN A 133 3.06 9.19 -17.38
CA ASN A 133 4.12 8.48 -16.67
C ASN A 133 3.69 7.02 -16.50
N SER A 134 4.32 6.11 -17.25
CA SER A 134 4.11 4.67 -17.08
C SER A 134 4.51 4.28 -15.65
N SER A 135 3.64 3.55 -14.97
CA SER A 135 3.88 3.03 -13.63
C SER A 135 3.68 1.54 -13.63
N LEU A 136 4.57 0.82 -12.93
CA LEU A 136 4.42 -0.61 -12.68
C LEU A 136 4.26 -0.86 -11.19
N VAL A 137 3.58 -1.94 -10.83
CA VAL A 137 3.55 -2.46 -9.47
C VAL A 137 4.81 -3.27 -9.23
N CYS A 138 5.46 -3.08 -8.08
CA CYS A 138 6.63 -3.86 -7.68
C CYS A 138 6.47 -4.55 -6.32
N PHE A 139 5.37 -4.27 -5.62
CA PHE A 139 4.97 -4.97 -4.40
C PHE A 139 3.46 -4.90 -4.25
N SER A 140 2.85 -6.01 -3.86
CA SER A 140 1.41 -6.10 -3.61
C SER A 140 1.16 -7.03 -2.42
N MET A 141 0.36 -6.57 -1.47
CA MET A 141 -0.08 -7.31 -0.29
C MET A 141 -1.60 -7.27 -0.23
N GLN A 142 -2.27 -8.42 -0.34
CA GLN A 142 -3.73 -8.52 -0.46
C GLN A 142 -4.27 -9.68 0.35
N LEU A 143 -5.49 -9.57 0.89
CA LEU A 143 -6.25 -10.75 1.30
C LEU A 143 -7.15 -11.19 0.15
N SER A 144 -7.08 -12.47 -0.16
CA SER A 144 -7.91 -13.15 -1.15
C SER A 144 -9.39 -12.94 -0.88
N SER A 145 -10.17 -12.64 -1.92
CA SER A 145 -11.63 -12.67 -1.83
C SER A 145 -12.22 -14.10 -1.83
N ILE A 146 -11.39 -15.14 -2.05
CA ILE A 146 -11.82 -16.53 -2.24
C ILE A 146 -11.79 -17.31 -0.92
N ASP A 147 -10.69 -17.16 -0.18
CA ASP A 147 -10.43 -17.90 1.06
C ASP A 147 -9.74 -17.06 2.14
N HIS A 148 -9.64 -15.74 1.94
CA HIS A 148 -9.02 -14.80 2.89
C HIS A 148 -7.54 -15.08 3.18
N SER A 149 -6.85 -15.86 2.34
CA SER A 149 -5.40 -16.01 2.40
C SER A 149 -4.69 -14.68 2.15
N LEU A 150 -3.59 -14.46 2.87
CA LEU A 150 -2.67 -13.36 2.58
C LEU A 150 -1.78 -13.70 1.39
N LEU A 151 -1.87 -12.87 0.36
CA LEU A 151 -1.09 -12.92 -0.86
C LEU A 151 -0.05 -11.80 -0.81
N ILE A 152 1.22 -12.15 -0.99
CA ILE A 152 2.33 -11.19 -1.04
C ILE A 152 3.09 -11.43 -2.33
N CYS A 153 3.13 -10.42 -3.21
CA CYS A 153 3.80 -10.45 -4.49
C CYS A 153 4.89 -9.39 -4.56
N THR A 154 6.08 -9.76 -5.02
CA THR A 154 7.20 -8.84 -5.31
C THR A 154 7.57 -8.80 -6.79
N ALA A 155 6.88 -9.57 -7.63
CA ALA A 155 7.06 -9.53 -9.07
C ALA A 155 6.58 -8.19 -9.63
N GLU A 156 7.28 -7.70 -10.65
CA GLU A 156 6.82 -6.51 -11.37
C GLU A 156 5.62 -6.86 -12.24
N SER A 157 4.62 -5.99 -12.23
CA SER A 157 3.43 -6.11 -13.08
C SER A 157 3.10 -4.76 -13.68
N ASP A 158 2.85 -4.74 -15.00
CA ASP A 158 2.30 -3.58 -15.71
C ASP A 158 0.82 -3.37 -15.39
N THR A 159 0.19 -4.31 -14.68
CA THR A 159 -1.14 -4.08 -14.13
C THR A 159 -1.04 -3.12 -12.96
N ALA A 160 -2.02 -2.21 -12.84
CA ALA A 160 -2.02 -1.22 -11.78
C ALA A 160 -2.35 -1.80 -10.38
N GLY A 161 -1.99 -3.05 -10.06
CA GLY A 161 -2.29 -3.71 -8.79
C GLY A 161 -3.57 -4.52 -8.84
N ASN A 162 -3.70 -5.35 -9.88
CA ASN A 162 -4.86 -6.22 -10.08
C ASN A 162 -5.09 -7.18 -8.91
N ASP A 163 -6.24 -7.85 -8.96
CA ASP A 163 -6.53 -8.99 -8.10
C ASP A 163 -5.52 -10.12 -8.33
N LEU A 164 -4.71 -10.41 -7.31
CA LEU A 164 -3.65 -11.43 -7.39
C LEU A 164 -4.21 -12.84 -7.62
N GLU A 165 -5.49 -13.09 -7.34
CA GLU A 165 -6.13 -14.37 -7.67
C GLU A 165 -6.36 -14.55 -9.19
N LYS A 166 -6.42 -13.45 -9.94
CA LYS A 166 -6.64 -13.45 -11.39
C LYS A 166 -5.35 -13.35 -12.19
N GLU A 167 -4.26 -12.91 -11.55
CA GLU A 167 -2.91 -12.95 -12.12
C GLU A 167 -2.36 -14.39 -12.07
N GLY A 168 -3.05 -15.29 -12.77
CA GLY A 168 -2.60 -16.66 -12.95
C GLY A 168 -1.22 -16.64 -13.63
N SER A 169 -0.24 -17.28 -13.02
CA SER A 169 1.14 -17.47 -13.52
C SER A 169 2.14 -16.33 -13.34
N VAL A 170 2.03 -15.50 -12.29
CA VAL A 170 3.25 -14.85 -11.78
C VAL A 170 4.20 -15.98 -11.35
N ASN A 171 5.38 -16.04 -11.98
CA ASN A 171 6.42 -17.03 -11.74
C ASN A 171 6.50 -17.36 -10.23
N ASP A 172 6.37 -18.64 -9.86
CA ASP A 172 6.04 -19.14 -8.50
C ASP A 172 6.99 -18.64 -7.39
N GLU A 173 8.14 -18.05 -7.76
CA GLU A 173 9.13 -17.48 -6.85
C GLU A 173 8.85 -16.01 -6.42
N GLY A 174 7.88 -15.33 -7.05
CA GLY A 174 7.54 -13.93 -6.82
C GLY A 174 6.24 -13.68 -6.07
N LEU A 175 5.47 -14.73 -5.76
CA LEU A 175 4.19 -14.68 -5.05
C LEU A 175 4.15 -15.76 -3.97
N ILE A 176 3.75 -15.41 -2.77
CA ILE A 176 3.47 -16.37 -1.70
C ILE A 176 2.03 -16.23 -1.21
N ARG A 177 1.47 -17.35 -0.74
CA ARG A 177 0.13 -17.46 -0.17
C ARG A 177 0.21 -18.04 1.24
N ILE A 178 -0.43 -17.36 2.19
CA ILE A 178 -0.50 -17.76 3.59
C ILE A 178 -1.98 -17.88 3.97
N ALA A 179 -2.41 -19.06 4.41
CA ALA A 179 -3.80 -19.26 4.83
C ALA A 179 -4.06 -18.53 6.15
N LEU A 180 -4.94 -17.53 6.14
CA LEU A 180 -5.32 -16.75 7.33
C LEU A 180 -6.82 -16.86 7.68
N ALA A 181 -7.58 -17.67 6.95
CA ALA A 181 -9.03 -17.79 7.11
C ALA A 181 -9.46 -18.06 8.55
N ASP A 182 -8.75 -18.96 9.24
CA ASP A 182 -9.07 -19.36 10.62
C ASP A 182 -8.56 -18.35 11.66
N THR A 183 -7.75 -17.38 11.25
CA THR A 183 -7.16 -16.37 12.13
C THR A 183 -7.91 -15.03 12.06
N LEU A 184 -8.50 -14.71 10.90
CA LEU A 184 -9.23 -13.46 10.68
C LEU A 184 -10.69 -13.60 11.12
N CYS A 185 -11.04 -12.94 12.21
CA CYS A 185 -12.41 -12.84 12.69
C CYS A 185 -13.03 -11.50 12.33
N THR A 186 -14.25 -11.52 11.79
CA THR A 186 -15.03 -10.31 11.52
C THR A 186 -15.27 -9.51 12.80
N GLY A 187 -15.09 -8.18 12.73
CA GLY A 187 -15.24 -7.27 13.86
C GLY A 187 -14.12 -7.34 14.91
N GLN A 188 -13.02 -8.05 14.63
CA GLN A 188 -11.87 -8.13 15.54
C GLN A 188 -10.61 -7.54 14.91
N TRP A 189 -9.85 -6.83 15.74
CA TRP A 189 -8.54 -6.30 15.39
C TRP A 189 -7.50 -7.42 15.33
N THR A 190 -6.88 -7.59 14.17
CA THR A 190 -5.76 -8.50 13.93
C THR A 190 -4.53 -7.70 13.56
N HIS A 191 -3.42 -7.89 14.27
CA HIS A 191 -2.14 -7.29 13.89
C HIS A 191 -1.47 -8.18 12.84
N ILE A 192 -1.13 -7.60 11.69
CA ILE A 192 -0.41 -8.26 10.61
C ILE A 192 0.92 -7.55 10.42
N ALA A 193 2.02 -8.30 10.49
CA ALA A 193 3.35 -7.80 10.15
C ALA A 193 3.99 -8.69 9.07
N VAL A 194 4.60 -8.06 8.08
CA VAL A 194 5.33 -8.72 6.99
C VAL A 194 6.73 -8.12 6.92
N VAL A 195 7.75 -8.95 7.09
CA VAL A 195 9.16 -8.56 7.01
C VAL A 195 9.78 -9.18 5.77
N LEU A 196 10.12 -8.34 4.80
CA LEU A 196 10.91 -8.72 3.64
C LEU A 196 12.40 -8.56 3.98
N THR A 197 13.13 -9.66 3.98
CA THR A 197 14.58 -9.66 4.18
C THR A 197 15.29 -9.87 2.84
N ARG A 198 16.12 -8.91 2.46
CA ARG A 198 17.00 -9.05 1.29
C ARG A 198 18.22 -9.88 1.67
N SER A 199 18.56 -10.86 0.84
CA SER A 199 19.81 -11.61 0.97
C SER A 199 20.51 -11.72 -0.38
N VAL A 200 21.83 -11.49 -0.37
CA VAL A 200 22.70 -11.62 -1.55
C VAL A 200 23.32 -13.02 -1.63
N LEU A 201 23.58 -13.63 -0.46
CA LEU A 201 24.25 -14.94 -0.35
C LEU A 201 23.27 -16.11 -0.24
N LYS A 202 22.09 -15.86 0.34
CA LYS A 202 21.00 -16.83 0.47
C LYS A 202 19.80 -16.32 -0.33
N HIS A 203 18.74 -17.12 -0.38
CA HIS A 203 17.47 -16.61 -0.89
C HIS A 203 16.94 -15.50 0.02
N SER A 204 16.37 -14.48 -0.62
CA SER A 204 15.52 -13.52 0.08
C SER A 204 14.26 -14.23 0.58
N GLN A 205 13.63 -13.65 1.59
CA GLN A 205 12.46 -14.25 2.23
C GLN A 205 11.50 -13.20 2.75
N ALA A 206 10.25 -13.60 2.90
CA ALA A 206 9.25 -12.90 3.69
C ALA A 206 8.98 -13.69 4.97
N THR A 207 8.99 -13.03 6.12
CA THR A 207 8.45 -13.59 7.36
C THR A 207 7.15 -12.88 7.71
N VAL A 208 6.15 -13.67 8.10
CA VAL A 208 4.81 -13.17 8.42
C VAL A 208 4.57 -13.40 9.90
N HIS A 209 4.05 -12.38 10.58
CA HIS A 209 3.64 -12.47 11.97
C HIS A 209 2.20 -12.02 12.13
N ILE A 210 1.42 -12.79 12.88
CA ILE A 210 0.03 -12.49 13.20
C ILE A 210 -0.08 -12.35 14.71
N ASN A 211 -0.70 -11.24 15.16
CA ASN A 211 -0.88 -10.95 16.59
C ASN A 211 0.43 -11.05 17.41
N GLY A 212 1.52 -10.54 16.82
CA GLY A 212 2.85 -10.49 17.44
C GLY A 212 3.58 -11.83 17.49
N ARG A 213 3.07 -12.89 16.82
CA ARG A 213 3.67 -14.22 16.78
C ARG A 213 4.07 -14.60 15.37
N PRO A 214 5.19 -15.32 15.16
CA PRO A 214 5.58 -15.78 13.83
C PRO A 214 4.58 -16.81 13.31
N GLU A 215 4.02 -16.53 12.14
CA GLU A 215 3.16 -17.45 11.38
C GLU A 215 4.02 -18.34 10.47
N GLY A 216 4.99 -17.75 9.79
CA GLY A 216 5.86 -18.51 8.90
C GLY A 216 6.99 -17.69 8.28
N SER A 217 7.88 -18.40 7.60
CA SER A 217 8.96 -17.83 6.78
C SER A 217 8.93 -18.49 5.40
N TYR A 218 8.90 -17.67 4.36
CA TYR A 218 8.64 -18.10 3.00
C TYR A 218 9.74 -17.56 2.08
N LYS A 219 10.26 -18.44 1.23
CA LYS A 219 11.18 -18.02 0.16
C LYS A 219 10.41 -17.11 -0.80
N LEU A 220 10.91 -15.90 -1.00
CA LEU A 220 10.31 -14.89 -1.86
C LEU A 220 11.42 -13.99 -2.37
N HIS A 221 11.46 -13.74 -3.68
CA HIS A 221 12.42 -12.77 -4.21
C HIS A 221 12.21 -11.40 -3.59
N TYR A 222 13.30 -10.71 -3.27
CA TYR A 222 13.18 -9.33 -2.84
C TYR A 222 12.73 -8.45 -4.02
N ILE A 223 12.14 -7.31 -3.72
CA ILE A 223 11.72 -6.34 -4.74
C ILE A 223 12.92 -6.03 -5.65
N ASN A 224 12.72 -6.12 -6.96
CA ASN A 224 13.81 -5.89 -7.92
C ASN A 224 14.31 -4.45 -7.83
N GLN A 225 15.62 -4.25 -7.75
CA GLN A 225 16.18 -2.90 -7.68
C GLN A 225 16.04 -2.13 -8.99
N ASN A 226 16.19 -2.82 -10.12
CA ASN A 226 16.03 -2.24 -11.45
C ASN A 226 14.59 -2.41 -11.92
N ILE A 227 14.05 -1.39 -12.60
CA ILE A 227 12.72 -1.42 -13.21
C ILE A 227 12.77 -2.22 -14.51
N GLY A 228 11.82 -3.15 -14.68
CA GLY A 228 11.59 -3.88 -15.92
C GLY A 228 12.71 -4.85 -16.23
N ALA A 229 12.93 -5.84 -15.35
CA ALA A 229 14.04 -6.81 -15.31
C ALA A 229 14.23 -7.71 -16.57
N GLY A 230 14.38 -7.07 -17.73
CA GLY A 230 14.57 -7.60 -19.08
C GLY A 230 15.01 -6.52 -20.08
N ALA A 231 14.91 -5.22 -19.73
CA ALA A 231 15.47 -4.13 -20.52
C ALA A 231 16.93 -3.85 -20.15
N THR A 232 17.80 -3.72 -21.16
CA THR A 232 19.24 -3.43 -21.02
C THR A 232 19.55 -2.02 -20.50
N HIS A 233 18.53 -1.22 -20.16
CA HIS A 233 18.69 0.13 -19.63
C HIS A 233 18.26 0.18 -18.16
N LEU A 234 19.19 0.62 -17.31
CA LEU A 234 18.95 1.06 -15.94
C LEU A 234 17.97 2.25 -15.97
N SER A 235 16.67 1.98 -16.05
CA SER A 235 15.67 3.02 -15.84
C SER A 235 15.60 3.25 -14.34
N GLN A 236 16.20 4.35 -13.89
CA GLN A 236 16.04 4.82 -12.52
C GLN A 236 14.56 5.18 -12.33
N ALA A 237 13.95 4.67 -11.27
CA ALA A 237 12.58 5.04 -10.91
C ALA A 237 12.49 6.56 -10.79
N ALA A 238 11.54 7.20 -11.47
CA ALA A 238 11.32 8.63 -11.35
C ALA A 238 10.59 8.98 -10.03
N SER A 239 9.72 8.08 -9.57
CA SER A 239 9.08 8.18 -8.25
C SER A 239 8.60 6.82 -7.75
N VAL A 240 8.48 6.68 -6.44
CA VAL A 240 7.89 5.51 -5.77
C VAL A 240 6.74 5.98 -4.89
N TYR A 241 5.55 5.44 -5.10
CA TYR A 241 4.36 5.78 -4.33
C TYR A 241 3.61 4.50 -3.95
N ALA A 242 2.67 4.60 -3.03
CA ALA A 242 1.87 3.46 -2.61
C ALA A 242 0.38 3.79 -2.51
N VAL A 243 -0.43 2.75 -2.56
CA VAL A 243 -1.87 2.80 -2.34
C VAL A 243 -2.25 1.76 -1.30
N ILE A 244 -3.13 2.15 -0.38
CA ILE A 244 -3.82 1.26 0.57
C ILE A 244 -5.30 1.26 0.17
N GLY A 245 -5.91 0.10 0.03
CA GLY A 245 -7.30 -0.04 -0.41
C GLY A 245 -7.47 -0.16 -1.92
N THR A 246 -8.72 -0.02 -2.37
CA THR A 246 -9.11 -0.20 -3.78
C THR A 246 -9.12 1.15 -4.49
N PRO A 247 -8.23 1.39 -5.47
CA PRO A 247 -8.25 2.63 -6.23
C PRO A 247 -9.45 2.69 -7.20
N PRO A 248 -9.86 3.90 -7.64
CA PRO A 248 -11.01 4.10 -8.52
C PRO A 248 -10.96 3.27 -9.82
N ALA A 249 -9.77 3.00 -10.35
CA ALA A 249 -9.57 2.18 -11.54
C ALA A 249 -10.08 0.73 -11.38
N TYR A 250 -10.21 0.25 -10.15
CA TYR A 250 -10.73 -1.08 -9.80
C TYR A 250 -12.06 -1.04 -9.08
N ARG A 251 -12.80 0.06 -9.24
CA ARG A 251 -14.12 0.17 -8.65
C ARG A 251 -15.00 -1.01 -9.07
N SER A 252 -15.62 -1.65 -8.11
CA SER A 252 -16.59 -2.72 -8.33
C SER A 252 -17.58 -2.73 -7.18
N PRO A 253 -18.90 -2.82 -7.42
CA PRO A 253 -19.87 -2.95 -6.35
C PRO A 253 -19.51 -4.14 -5.45
N SER A 254 -19.32 -3.88 -4.16
CA SER A 254 -18.97 -4.91 -3.18
C SER A 254 -19.43 -4.52 -1.79
N ARG A 255 -19.87 -5.49 -1.01
CA ARG A 255 -20.17 -5.32 0.43
C ARG A 255 -18.92 -5.22 1.30
N LEU A 256 -17.72 -5.31 0.70
CA LEU A 256 -16.47 -5.32 1.44
C LEU A 256 -16.32 -4.04 2.27
N CYS A 257 -16.18 -4.20 3.58
CA CYS A 257 -15.90 -3.11 4.50
C CYS A 257 -14.84 -3.55 5.52
N PHE A 258 -13.76 -2.79 5.62
CA PHE A 258 -12.68 -3.05 6.56
C PHE A 258 -12.08 -1.75 7.09
N LYS A 259 -11.40 -1.85 8.22
CA LYS A 259 -10.77 -0.75 8.93
C LYS A 259 -9.29 -1.05 9.10
N ILE A 260 -8.46 -0.04 8.93
CA ILE A 260 -7.05 -0.10 9.29
C ILE A 260 -6.78 0.89 10.41
N ALA A 261 -6.23 0.39 11.52
CA ALA A 261 -5.61 1.18 12.56
C ALA A 261 -4.09 1.06 12.43
N THR A 262 -3.36 2.12 12.79
CA THR A 262 -1.89 2.21 12.81
C THR A 262 -1.19 1.44 11.69
N PHE A 263 -0.94 2.11 10.56
CA PHE A 263 -0.16 1.55 9.45
C PHE A 263 1.28 2.04 9.52
N THR A 264 2.25 1.13 9.54
CA THR A 264 3.69 1.43 9.65
C THR A 264 4.46 0.75 8.52
N LEU A 265 5.34 1.51 7.88
CA LEU A 265 6.31 1.02 6.89
C LEU A 265 7.72 1.41 7.36
N LEU A 266 8.60 0.42 7.55
CA LEU A 266 9.97 0.63 8.02
C LEU A 266 10.95 0.11 6.97
N GLU A 267 12.01 0.89 6.71
CA GLU A 267 13.08 0.55 5.75
C GLU A 267 14.14 -0.40 6.35
N GLU A 268 13.72 -1.27 7.27
CA GLU A 268 14.57 -2.26 7.91
C GLU A 268 13.75 -3.51 8.26
N PRO A 269 14.40 -4.68 8.29
CA PRO A 269 13.75 -5.90 8.76
C PRO A 269 13.70 -5.92 10.29
N LEU A 270 12.50 -5.96 10.87
CA LEU A 270 12.35 -6.11 12.32
C LEU A 270 12.54 -7.55 12.79
N SER A 271 13.05 -7.70 14.02
CA SER A 271 13.10 -9.00 14.70
C SER A 271 11.72 -9.44 15.20
N THR A 272 11.59 -10.73 15.51
CA THR A 272 10.33 -11.25 16.09
C THR A 272 10.02 -10.60 17.44
N GLU A 273 11.05 -10.33 18.25
CA GLU A 273 10.91 -9.66 19.54
C GLU A 273 10.45 -8.21 19.38
N ALA A 274 10.98 -7.49 18.38
CA ALA A 274 10.55 -6.13 18.05
C ALA A 274 9.07 -6.10 17.64
N ILE A 275 8.65 -7.01 16.75
CA ILE A 275 7.25 -7.13 16.32
C ILE A 275 6.33 -7.50 17.49
N ASN A 276 6.78 -8.39 18.38
CA ASN A 276 6.00 -8.74 19.57
C ASN A 276 5.81 -7.54 20.50
N ARG A 277 6.83 -6.70 20.68
CA ARG A 277 6.72 -5.43 21.42
C ARG A 277 5.73 -4.48 20.76
N VAL A 278 5.78 -4.35 19.42
CA VAL A 278 4.80 -3.55 18.66
C VAL A 278 3.38 -4.01 18.89
N TYR A 279 3.14 -5.32 18.80
CA TYR A 279 1.84 -5.91 19.09
C TYR A 279 1.33 -5.59 20.50
N ASN A 280 2.20 -5.69 21.52
CA ASN A 280 1.83 -5.42 22.91
C ASN A 280 1.50 -3.94 23.19
N MET A 281 1.83 -3.02 22.28
CA MET A 281 1.41 -1.61 22.39
C MET A 281 -0.04 -1.38 21.93
N GLU A 282 -0.70 -2.41 21.38
CA GLU A 282 -2.10 -2.39 20.95
C GLU A 282 -2.39 -1.40 19.79
N PRO A 283 -3.57 -1.48 19.14
CA PRO A 283 -3.92 -0.54 18.07
C PRO A 283 -4.11 0.92 18.55
N HIS A 284 -4.09 1.16 19.87
CA HIS A 284 -4.22 2.50 20.46
C HIS A 284 -2.90 3.26 20.55
N TYR A 285 -1.77 2.64 20.22
CA TYR A 285 -0.48 3.30 20.28
C TYR A 285 -0.41 4.51 19.33
N ILE A 286 -0.10 5.67 19.91
CA ILE A 286 0.10 6.94 19.20
C ILE A 286 1.53 7.38 19.51
N GLY A 287 2.49 6.93 18.71
CA GLY A 287 3.90 7.26 18.86
C GLY A 287 4.68 6.89 17.61
N ASN A 288 5.99 7.10 17.65
CA ASN A 288 6.90 6.91 16.51
C ASN A 288 7.97 5.86 16.79
N PHE A 289 7.77 5.01 17.81
CA PHE A 289 8.72 3.98 18.23
C PHE A 289 10.07 4.52 18.76
N GLN A 290 10.19 5.83 19.00
CA GLN A 290 11.37 6.47 19.58
C GLN A 290 11.15 6.73 21.09
N GLU A 291 11.32 5.73 21.94
CA GLU A 291 11.50 5.96 23.38
C GLU A 291 12.99 5.94 23.74
N ALA A 292 13.41 6.96 24.50
CA ALA A 292 14.75 7.05 25.05
C ALA A 292 14.88 6.06 26.23
N VAL A 293 15.79 5.09 26.09
CA VAL A 293 16.21 4.08 27.10
C VAL A 293 15.41 2.77 27.09
N GLY A 294 15.98 1.74 26.46
CA GLY A 294 15.69 0.32 26.74
C GLY A 294 15.02 -0.47 25.63
N PHE A 295 14.34 0.19 24.69
CA PHE A 295 13.68 -0.46 23.56
C PHE A 295 14.56 -0.32 22.30
N GLY A 296 15.51 -1.23 22.15
CA GLY A 296 16.02 -1.52 20.81
C GLY A 296 14.90 -2.19 20.02
N ILE A 297 14.24 -1.43 19.15
CA ILE A 297 13.48 -1.93 18.01
C ILE A 297 14.47 -2.04 16.85
#